data_AF-A0AA43IGV5-F1
#
_entry.id   AF-A0AA43IGV5-F1
#
_cell.length_a   1.000
_cell.length_b   1.000
_cell.length_c   1.000
_cell.angle_alpha   90.00
_cell.angle_beta   90.00
_cell.angle_gamma   90.00
#
_symmetry.space_group_name_H-M   'P 1'
#
loop_
_entity.id
_entity.type
_entity.pdbx_description
1 polymer ?
#
loop_
_entity_poly.entity_id
_entity_poly.type
_entity_poly.pdbx_seq_one_letter_code
_entity_poly.pdbx_strand_id
1 'polypeptide(L)'
;MTEAKDRNQKRERTAKERENGAVTVAQLHEFDEIIDVRSEDEFAEDHIPGAVNLPVLNNAERVEVGTVYKQVSSFDAKKIGAGLVSANIARHLQRFQDRPREWRPLVYCWRGGGRSGALAHVLMQVGWRAGRLDGGYKAYRRTVIDELQVLPANFDWRVVCGMTGTGKSRLLRALREHGAQVLDLEELAAHRGSVLGNLPDAPQPPQKLFESRVWQALRQLDPARPVFVESESKKIGNLRVPEKLIDTMWASACVVIDAAMPVRVALLKEEYAHFLGDAKLLNTQLDCLRPLHGSAVIDAWQQMGITGEWDRLTEDLLVRHYDPAYTRAINAHYPLLSQAVHFDLVENSADAMDRLAARVMARIVQTPAVV
;
A
#
# COMPACT_ATOMS: atom_id res chain seq x y z
N MET A 1 -47.32 16.75 4.98
CA MET A 1 -46.59 18.05 5.05
C MET A 1 -45.13 17.91 5.50
N THR A 2 -44.76 16.85 6.23
CA THR A 2 -43.43 16.62 6.81
C THR A 2 -42.42 16.09 5.78
N GLU A 3 -42.81 15.17 4.91
CA GLU A 3 -41.91 14.60 3.88
C GLU A 3 -41.51 15.60 2.78
N ALA A 4 -42.40 16.53 2.45
CA ALA A 4 -42.10 17.60 1.50
C ALA A 4 -41.10 18.61 2.08
N LYS A 5 -41.16 18.89 3.40
CA LYS A 5 -40.19 19.73 4.11
C LYS A 5 -38.81 19.06 4.21
N ASP A 6 -38.76 17.75 4.45
CA ASP A 6 -37.49 16.99 4.49
C ASP A 6 -36.83 16.90 3.10
N ARG A 7 -37.62 16.69 2.03
CA ARG A 7 -37.08 16.71 0.67
C ARG A 7 -36.60 18.10 0.25
N ASN A 8 -37.26 19.16 0.71
CA ASN A 8 -36.84 20.54 0.43
C ASN A 8 -35.59 20.91 1.23
N GLN A 9 -35.49 20.53 2.51
CA GLN A 9 -34.28 20.72 3.31
C GLN A 9 -33.09 19.93 2.76
N LYS A 10 -33.30 18.69 2.30
CA LYS A 10 -32.23 17.90 1.68
C LYS A 10 -31.75 18.55 0.37
N ARG A 11 -32.68 19.02 -0.48
CA ARG A 11 -32.36 19.75 -1.73
C ARG A 11 -31.68 21.09 -1.48
N GLU A 12 -32.10 21.85 -0.48
CA GLU A 12 -31.48 23.11 -0.06
C GLU A 12 -30.08 22.88 0.52
N ARG A 13 -29.85 21.76 1.23
CA ARG A 13 -28.52 21.37 1.72
C ARG A 13 -27.59 21.00 0.57
N THR A 14 -28.06 20.22 -0.41
CA THR A 14 -27.27 19.87 -1.60
C THR A 14 -27.03 21.08 -2.52
N ALA A 15 -27.96 22.04 -2.58
CA ALA A 15 -27.78 23.29 -3.33
C ALA A 15 -26.78 24.23 -2.64
N LYS A 16 -26.84 24.34 -1.30
CA LYS A 16 -25.90 25.14 -0.49
C LYS A 16 -24.51 24.51 -0.41
N GLU A 17 -24.40 23.18 -0.51
CA GLU A 17 -23.13 22.45 -0.65
C GLU A 17 -22.47 22.71 -2.02
N ARG A 18 -23.28 22.85 -3.08
CA ARG A 18 -22.80 23.26 -4.42
C ARG A 18 -22.37 24.72 -4.48
N GLU A 19 -22.94 25.58 -3.65
CA GLU A 19 -22.58 27.00 -3.54
C GLU A 19 -21.28 27.25 -2.74
N ASN A 20 -20.75 26.25 -2.03
CA ASN A 20 -19.61 26.40 -1.10
C ASN A 20 -18.32 25.68 -1.52
N GLY A 21 -18.21 25.15 -2.75
CA GLY A 21 -16.96 24.58 -3.27
C GLY A 21 -16.36 23.43 -2.45
N ALA A 22 -17.19 22.69 -1.71
CA ALA A 22 -16.75 21.57 -0.86
C ALA A 22 -16.32 20.38 -1.74
N VAL A 23 -15.01 20.20 -1.90
CA VAL A 23 -14.44 19.10 -2.69
C VAL A 23 -14.53 17.81 -1.88
N THR A 24 -15.01 16.72 -2.49
CA THR A 24 -15.08 15.40 -1.86
C THR A 24 -13.92 14.49 -2.29
N VAL A 25 -13.75 13.35 -1.61
CA VAL A 25 -12.71 12.35 -1.93
C VAL A 25 -12.88 11.77 -3.34
N ALA A 26 -14.12 11.71 -3.86
CA ALA A 26 -14.37 11.26 -5.23
C ALA A 26 -13.75 12.19 -6.29
N GLN A 27 -13.57 13.47 -5.95
CA GLN A 27 -13.17 14.54 -6.87
C GLN A 27 -11.68 14.86 -6.81
N LEU A 28 -10.87 14.06 -6.08
CA LEU A 28 -9.42 14.28 -5.98
C LEU A 28 -8.73 14.35 -7.34
N HIS A 29 -9.22 13.58 -8.32
CA HIS A 29 -8.68 13.49 -9.68
C HIS A 29 -8.94 14.75 -10.54
N GLU A 30 -9.78 15.69 -10.07
CA GLU A 30 -10.08 16.93 -10.80
C GLU A 30 -9.04 18.05 -10.57
N PHE A 31 -8.00 17.78 -9.77
CA PHE A 31 -7.00 18.75 -9.33
C PHE A 31 -5.60 18.36 -9.79
N ASP A 32 -4.78 19.37 -10.11
CA ASP A 32 -3.44 19.17 -10.68
C ASP A 32 -2.40 18.81 -9.61
N GLU A 33 -2.61 19.27 -8.37
CA GLU A 33 -1.71 19.01 -7.24
C GLU A 33 -2.51 18.95 -5.94
N ILE A 34 -2.26 17.93 -5.12
CA ILE A 34 -2.88 17.77 -3.81
C ILE A 34 -1.86 18.19 -2.75
N ILE A 35 -2.24 19.12 -1.87
CA ILE A 35 -1.36 19.73 -0.88
C ILE A 35 -1.84 19.35 0.53
N ASP A 36 -1.04 18.56 1.23
CA ASP A 36 -1.23 18.27 2.65
C ASP A 36 -0.54 19.34 3.50
N VAL A 37 -1.32 20.14 4.23
CA VAL A 37 -0.80 21.17 5.13
C VAL A 37 -0.67 20.73 6.59
N ARG A 38 -0.83 19.44 6.86
CA ARG A 38 -0.51 18.83 8.16
C ARG A 38 1.00 18.81 8.41
N SER A 39 1.39 18.52 9.65
CA SER A 39 2.81 18.44 9.99
C SER A 39 3.48 17.23 9.33
N GLU A 40 4.81 17.23 9.32
CA GLU A 40 5.64 16.23 8.65
C GLU A 40 5.35 14.82 9.19
N ASP A 41 5.20 14.67 10.51
CA ASP A 41 4.90 13.38 11.14
C ASP A 41 3.50 12.85 10.75
N GLU A 42 2.52 13.75 10.65
CA GLU A 42 1.16 13.37 10.23
C GLU A 42 1.12 12.91 8.77
N PHE A 43 1.95 13.50 7.91
CA PHE A 43 2.09 13.14 6.51
C PHE A 43 2.85 11.81 6.35
N ALA A 44 3.92 11.61 7.13
CA ALA A 44 4.69 10.37 7.13
C ALA A 44 3.88 9.17 7.63
N GLU A 45 2.95 9.38 8.58
CA GLU A 45 2.06 8.32 9.07
C GLU A 45 1.13 7.78 7.97
N ASP A 46 0.51 8.68 7.19
CA ASP A 46 -0.34 8.39 6.03
C ASP A 46 -0.76 9.70 5.37
N HIS A 47 -0.97 9.69 4.06
CA HIS A 47 -1.42 10.85 3.28
C HIS A 47 -2.19 10.39 2.05
N ILE A 48 -2.93 11.32 1.44
CA ILE A 48 -3.54 11.08 0.13
C ILE A 48 -2.42 10.82 -0.88
N PRO A 49 -2.42 9.69 -1.61
CA PRO A 49 -1.35 9.37 -2.54
C PRO A 49 -1.14 10.45 -3.60
N GLY A 50 0.13 10.76 -3.88
CA GLY A 50 0.53 11.84 -4.79
C GLY A 50 0.47 13.23 -4.17
N ALA A 51 0.05 13.38 -2.91
CA ALA A 51 0.07 14.68 -2.25
C ALA A 51 1.49 15.14 -1.91
N VAL A 52 1.73 16.44 -2.01
CA VAL A 52 2.95 17.09 -1.50
C VAL A 52 2.69 17.64 -0.09
N ASN A 53 3.69 17.53 0.80
CA ASN A 53 3.58 18.07 2.15
C ASN A 53 4.10 19.50 2.22
N LEU A 54 3.21 20.45 2.55
CA LEU A 54 3.53 21.86 2.76
C LEU A 54 2.92 22.32 4.09
N PRO A 55 3.51 21.94 5.24
CA PRO A 55 2.93 22.19 6.55
C PRO A 55 2.68 23.67 6.79
N VAL A 56 1.46 24.05 7.17
CA VAL A 56 1.21 25.42 7.67
C VAL A 56 1.57 25.54 9.15
N LEU A 57 1.78 24.41 9.83
CA LEU A 57 2.48 24.30 11.11
C LEU A 57 3.37 23.06 11.01
N ASN A 58 4.68 23.21 11.20
CA ASN A 58 5.59 22.08 11.30
C ASN A 58 5.36 21.29 12.60
N ASN A 59 6.07 20.17 12.78
CA ASN A 59 5.95 19.32 13.97
C ASN A 59 6.09 20.10 15.29
N ALA A 60 7.12 20.96 15.42
CA ALA A 60 7.39 21.73 16.64
C ALA A 60 6.30 22.78 16.90
N GLU A 61 5.96 23.57 15.88
CA GLU A 61 4.91 24.60 15.94
C GLU A 61 3.53 23.99 16.25
N ARG A 62 3.24 22.81 15.69
CA ARG A 62 2.01 22.07 15.98
C ARG A 62 1.95 21.65 17.45
N VAL A 63 3.05 21.16 18.01
CA VAL A 63 3.14 20.78 19.44
C VAL A 63 2.95 22.00 20.32
N GLU A 64 3.60 23.12 20.01
CA GLU A 64 3.46 24.39 20.73
C GLU A 64 1.99 24.86 20.73
N VAL A 65 1.40 25.05 19.55
CA VAL A 65 0.01 25.53 19.41
C VAL A 65 -0.97 24.55 20.06
N GLY A 66 -0.73 23.24 19.92
CA GLY A 66 -1.55 22.21 20.55
C GLY A 66 -1.47 22.21 22.08
N THR A 67 -0.31 22.53 22.64
CA THR A 67 -0.10 22.64 24.09
C THR A 67 -0.83 23.85 24.64
N VAL A 68 -0.68 25.04 24.02
CA VAL A 68 -1.41 26.25 24.41
C VAL A 68 -2.92 26.05 24.31
N TYR A 69 -3.39 25.36 23.26
CA TYR A 69 -4.82 25.09 23.07
C TYR A 69 -5.41 24.26 24.23
N LYS A 70 -4.65 23.27 24.72
CA LYS A 70 -5.09 22.37 25.79
C LYS A 70 -4.91 22.99 27.18
N GLN A 71 -3.81 23.69 27.42
CA GLN A 71 -3.40 24.12 28.75
C GLN A 71 -3.80 25.56 29.09
N VAL A 72 -3.97 26.42 28.09
CA VAL A 72 -4.25 27.85 28.30
C VAL A 72 -5.66 28.18 27.80
N SER A 73 -5.83 28.34 26.49
CA SER A 73 -7.14 28.61 25.90
C SER A 73 -7.14 28.37 24.39
N SER A 74 -8.34 28.13 23.82
CA SER A 74 -8.49 28.07 22.37
C SER A 74 -8.18 29.42 21.70
N PHE A 75 -8.39 30.55 22.37
CA PHE A 75 -8.21 31.87 21.76
C PHE A 75 -6.71 32.21 21.64
N ASP A 76 -5.94 31.97 22.70
CA ASP A 76 -4.49 32.23 22.70
C ASP A 76 -3.76 31.34 21.70
N ALA A 77 -4.15 30.06 21.62
CA ALA A 77 -3.62 29.14 20.62
C ALA A 77 -3.93 29.59 19.19
N LYS A 78 -5.13 30.16 18.94
CA LYS A 78 -5.48 30.73 17.64
C LYS A 78 -4.64 31.97 17.31
N LYS A 79 -4.35 32.82 18.30
CA LYS A 79 -3.53 34.02 18.12
C LYS A 79 -2.10 33.66 17.70
N ILE A 80 -1.46 32.75 18.42
CA ILE A 80 -0.11 32.26 18.10
C ILE A 80 -0.12 31.51 16.76
N GLY A 81 -1.06 30.57 16.60
CA GLY A 81 -1.19 29.76 15.40
C GLY A 81 -1.45 30.59 14.14
N ALA A 82 -2.22 31.67 14.22
CA ALA A 82 -2.46 32.55 13.06
C ALA A 82 -1.18 33.22 12.57
N GLY A 83 -0.30 33.66 13.47
CA GLY A 83 1.00 34.25 13.12
C GLY A 83 1.90 33.25 12.41
N LEU A 84 2.06 32.05 13.00
CA LEU A 84 2.87 30.96 12.44
C LEU A 84 2.33 30.49 11.08
N VAL A 85 1.03 30.23 10.98
CA VAL A 85 0.38 29.83 9.73
C VAL A 85 0.60 30.88 8.64
N SER A 86 0.48 32.17 8.95
CA SER A 86 0.67 33.25 7.97
C SER A 86 2.13 33.31 7.48
N ALA A 87 3.10 33.20 8.38
CA ALA A 87 4.53 33.15 8.02
C ALA A 87 4.84 31.94 7.12
N ASN A 88 4.25 30.78 7.43
CA ASN A 88 4.47 29.55 6.68
C ASN A 88 3.82 29.58 5.31
N ILE A 89 2.60 30.13 5.20
CA ILE A 89 1.95 30.38 3.91
C ILE A 89 2.81 31.29 3.04
N ALA A 90 3.37 32.37 3.60
CA ALA A 90 4.25 33.28 2.85
C ALA A 90 5.48 32.56 2.29
N ARG A 91 6.08 31.63 3.06
CA ARG A 91 7.19 30.79 2.59
C ARG A 91 6.75 29.84 1.47
N HIS A 92 5.60 29.19 1.60
CA HIS A 92 5.09 28.26 0.59
C HIS A 92 4.71 28.95 -0.72
N LEU A 93 4.20 30.18 -0.69
CA LEU A 93 3.88 30.97 -1.89
C LEU A 93 5.09 31.15 -2.81
N GLN A 94 6.30 31.22 -2.26
CA GLN A 94 7.53 31.30 -3.04
C GLN A 94 7.73 30.07 -3.94
N ARG A 95 7.19 28.90 -3.56
CA ARG A 95 7.26 27.66 -4.35
C ARG A 95 6.28 27.62 -5.51
N PHE A 96 5.31 28.53 -5.55
CA PHE A 96 4.25 28.53 -6.56
C PHE A 96 4.40 29.64 -7.60
N GLN A 97 5.51 30.40 -7.57
CA GLN A 97 5.69 31.58 -8.43
C GLN A 97 5.58 31.26 -9.92
N ASP A 98 6.02 30.07 -10.33
CA ASP A 98 6.02 29.63 -11.73
C ASP A 98 4.74 28.85 -12.12
N ARG A 99 3.75 28.73 -11.22
CA ARG A 99 2.51 28.01 -11.51
C ARG A 99 1.61 28.85 -12.44
N PRO A 100 1.10 28.27 -13.55
CA PRO A 100 0.22 29.00 -14.46
C PRO A 100 -1.11 29.37 -13.79
N ARG A 101 -1.84 30.32 -14.36
CA ARG A 101 -3.14 30.79 -13.82
C ARG A 101 -4.18 29.67 -13.75
N GLU A 102 -4.10 28.72 -14.66
CA GLU A 102 -5.03 27.59 -14.78
C GLU A 102 -4.80 26.52 -13.71
N TRP A 103 -3.66 26.55 -12.99
CA TRP A 103 -3.31 25.57 -11.97
C TRP A 103 -4.38 25.47 -10.86
N ARG A 104 -4.78 24.23 -10.56
CA ARG A 104 -5.86 23.87 -9.64
C ARG A 104 -5.31 23.05 -8.46
N PRO A 105 -4.79 23.68 -7.40
CA PRO A 105 -4.37 22.96 -6.20
C PRO A 105 -5.56 22.56 -5.33
N LEU A 106 -5.50 21.38 -4.73
CA LEU A 106 -6.42 20.96 -3.67
C LEU A 106 -5.70 20.95 -2.33
N VAL A 107 -6.17 21.75 -1.36
CA VAL A 107 -5.55 21.84 -0.04
C VAL A 107 -6.34 21.06 1.00
N TYR A 108 -5.67 20.28 1.84
CA TYR A 108 -6.31 19.62 2.97
C TYR A 108 -5.48 19.67 4.25
N CYS A 109 -6.18 19.61 5.38
CA CYS A 109 -5.59 19.40 6.71
C CYS A 109 -6.37 18.28 7.42
N TRP A 110 -6.15 18.07 8.72
CA TRP A 110 -6.78 16.97 9.46
C TRP A 110 -8.31 16.87 9.30
N ARG A 111 -9.03 18.01 9.33
CA ARG A 111 -10.52 18.06 9.27
C ARG A 111 -11.09 19.02 8.21
N GLY A 112 -10.26 19.50 7.28
CA GLY A 112 -10.70 20.51 6.31
C GLY A 112 -11.04 21.87 6.94
N GLY A 113 -10.48 22.17 8.11
CA GLY A 113 -10.78 23.37 8.90
C GLY A 113 -9.89 24.58 8.58
N GLY A 114 -9.63 25.41 9.60
CA GLY A 114 -8.94 26.70 9.44
C GLY A 114 -7.53 26.63 8.85
N ARG A 115 -6.78 25.55 9.10
CA ARG A 115 -5.41 25.38 8.57
C ARG A 115 -5.39 25.30 7.03
N SER A 116 -6.14 24.36 6.45
CA SER A 116 -6.25 24.27 4.98
C SER A 116 -7.06 25.42 4.39
N GLY A 117 -8.06 25.93 5.13
CA GLY A 117 -8.82 27.11 4.72
C GLY A 117 -7.96 28.36 4.55
N ALA A 118 -6.98 28.58 5.42
CA ALA A 118 -6.08 29.73 5.34
C ALA A 118 -5.24 29.72 4.06
N LEU A 119 -4.54 28.61 3.77
CA LEU A 119 -3.74 28.50 2.54
C LEU A 119 -4.65 28.57 1.30
N ALA A 120 -5.75 27.82 1.27
CA ALA A 120 -6.68 27.85 0.14
C ALA A 120 -7.23 29.27 -0.12
N HIS A 121 -7.56 30.02 0.94
CA HIS A 121 -7.99 31.42 0.82
C HIS A 121 -6.94 32.29 0.14
N VAL A 122 -5.69 32.22 0.60
CA VAL A 122 -4.59 33.01 0.01
C VAL A 122 -4.36 32.63 -1.45
N LEU A 123 -4.36 31.34 -1.80
CA LEU A 123 -4.22 30.88 -3.19
C LEU A 123 -5.36 31.39 -4.09
N MET A 124 -6.60 31.40 -3.58
CA MET A 124 -7.74 31.98 -4.30
C MET A 124 -7.62 33.50 -4.49
N GLN A 125 -7.08 34.22 -3.49
CA GLN A 125 -6.84 35.66 -3.61
C GLN A 125 -5.74 36.00 -4.64
N VAL A 126 -4.76 35.12 -4.83
CA VAL A 126 -3.77 35.25 -5.92
C VAL A 126 -4.42 35.04 -7.30
N GLY A 127 -5.50 34.26 -7.38
CA GLY A 127 -6.28 34.04 -8.60
C GLY A 127 -6.28 32.60 -9.12
N TRP A 128 -5.68 31.65 -8.39
CA TRP A 128 -5.75 30.22 -8.72
C TRP A 128 -7.08 29.60 -8.31
N ARG A 129 -7.48 28.53 -9.00
CA ARG A 129 -8.71 27.77 -8.70
C ARG A 129 -8.48 26.75 -7.58
N ALA A 130 -8.03 27.23 -6.43
CA ALA A 130 -7.71 26.37 -5.30
C ALA A 130 -8.98 25.77 -4.67
N GLY A 131 -8.97 24.46 -4.47
CA GLY A 131 -10.00 23.72 -3.75
C GLY A 131 -9.60 23.45 -2.31
N ARG A 132 -10.59 23.07 -1.48
CA ARG A 132 -10.37 22.54 -0.14
C ARG A 132 -11.12 21.22 0.04
N LEU A 133 -10.42 20.18 0.48
CA LEU A 133 -11.05 18.89 0.78
C LEU A 133 -11.97 19.02 2.00
N ASP A 134 -13.26 18.79 1.80
CA ASP A 134 -14.24 18.79 2.86
C ASP A 134 -14.01 17.62 3.82
N GLY A 135 -14.10 17.89 5.13
CA GLY A 135 -13.75 16.94 6.18
C GLY A 135 -12.25 16.53 6.23
N GLY A 136 -11.43 16.98 5.28
CA GLY A 136 -9.97 16.81 5.24
C GLY A 136 -9.50 15.35 5.25
N TYR A 137 -8.31 15.13 5.80
CA TYR A 137 -7.72 13.78 5.92
C TYR A 137 -8.65 12.81 6.66
N LYS A 138 -9.42 13.26 7.66
CA LYS A 138 -10.37 12.39 8.37
C LYS A 138 -11.46 11.83 7.44
N ALA A 139 -12.00 12.64 6.53
CA ALA A 139 -12.98 12.17 5.55
C ALA A 139 -12.35 11.22 4.53
N TYR A 140 -11.13 11.54 4.07
CA TYR A 140 -10.32 10.63 3.24
C TYR A 140 -10.14 9.26 3.93
N ARG A 141 -9.62 9.25 5.15
CA ARG A 141 -9.35 8.00 5.90
C ARG A 141 -10.62 7.18 6.15
N ARG A 142 -11.75 7.84 6.42
CA ARG A 142 -13.04 7.16 6.53
C ARG A 142 -13.40 6.47 5.21
N THR A 143 -13.27 7.19 4.10
CA THR A 143 -13.55 6.67 2.75
C THR A 143 -12.68 5.45 2.44
N VAL A 144 -11.37 5.50 2.70
CA VAL A 144 -10.47 4.37 2.49
C VAL A 144 -10.91 3.15 3.30
N ILE A 145 -11.22 3.31 4.58
CA ILE A 145 -11.66 2.19 5.45
C ILE A 145 -12.95 1.59 4.92
N ASP A 146 -13.95 2.43 4.64
CA ASP A 146 -15.28 1.99 4.24
C ASP A 146 -15.24 1.31 2.86
N GLU A 147 -14.47 1.86 1.91
CA GLU A 147 -14.33 1.27 0.57
C GLU A 147 -13.53 -0.03 0.56
N LEU A 148 -12.52 -0.20 1.41
CA LEU A 148 -11.78 -1.47 1.54
C LEU A 148 -12.66 -2.63 2.06
N GLN A 149 -13.82 -2.34 2.67
CA GLN A 149 -14.77 -3.38 3.08
C GLN A 149 -15.67 -3.86 1.93
N VAL A 150 -15.71 -3.16 0.80
CA VAL A 150 -16.63 -3.45 -0.30
C VAL A 150 -15.94 -3.67 -1.63
N LEU A 151 -14.94 -2.85 -1.98
CA LEU A 151 -14.26 -2.89 -3.28
C LEU A 151 -13.67 -4.26 -3.63
N PRO A 152 -12.99 -4.99 -2.72
CA PRO A 152 -12.36 -6.25 -3.09
C PRO A 152 -13.34 -7.29 -3.66
N ALA A 153 -14.62 -7.24 -3.26
CA ALA A 153 -15.64 -8.18 -3.74
C ALA A 153 -16.05 -7.96 -5.21
N ASN A 154 -15.65 -6.84 -5.82
CA ASN A 154 -16.03 -6.51 -7.19
C ASN A 154 -15.07 -7.08 -8.25
N PHE A 155 -13.97 -7.71 -7.84
CA PHE A 155 -12.93 -8.18 -8.75
C PHE A 155 -12.93 -9.71 -8.88
N ASP A 156 -12.65 -10.21 -10.09
CA ASP A 156 -12.30 -11.61 -10.33
C ASP A 156 -10.82 -11.83 -10.00
N TRP A 157 -10.53 -12.31 -8.78
CA TRP A 157 -9.17 -12.56 -8.35
C TRP A 157 -8.63 -13.87 -8.91
N ARG A 158 -7.37 -13.85 -9.36
CA ARG A 158 -6.59 -15.02 -9.76
C ARG A 158 -5.35 -15.11 -8.88
N VAL A 159 -5.37 -16.01 -7.92
CA VAL A 159 -4.33 -16.08 -6.90
C VAL A 159 -3.15 -16.91 -7.41
N VAL A 160 -1.99 -16.28 -7.50
CA VAL A 160 -0.73 -16.93 -7.83
C VAL A 160 -0.19 -17.62 -6.57
N CYS A 161 -0.25 -18.94 -6.58
CA CYS A 161 0.17 -19.86 -5.54
C CYS A 161 1.47 -20.56 -5.93
N GLY A 162 2.21 -21.09 -4.96
CA GLY A 162 3.45 -21.83 -5.20
C GLY A 162 4.43 -21.70 -4.05
N MET A 163 5.27 -22.71 -3.85
CA MET A 163 6.22 -22.75 -2.72
C MET A 163 7.16 -21.52 -2.69
N THR A 164 7.83 -21.28 -1.57
CA THR A 164 8.80 -20.16 -1.46
C THR A 164 9.91 -20.30 -2.51
N GLY A 165 10.27 -19.21 -3.18
CA GLY A 165 11.29 -19.22 -4.23
C GLY A 165 10.81 -19.75 -5.58
N THR A 166 9.50 -19.96 -5.81
CA THR A 166 8.96 -20.34 -7.14
C THR A 166 8.82 -19.18 -8.13
N GLY A 167 9.21 -17.95 -7.73
CA GLY A 167 9.21 -16.79 -8.61
C GLY A 167 7.85 -16.09 -8.76
N LYS A 168 6.92 -16.24 -7.80
CA LYS A 168 5.57 -15.64 -7.83
C LYS A 168 5.59 -14.13 -8.04
N SER A 169 6.38 -13.39 -7.27
CA SER A 169 6.46 -11.92 -7.42
C SER A 169 7.10 -11.51 -8.76
N ARG A 170 8.03 -12.31 -9.31
CA ARG A 170 8.56 -12.10 -10.67
C ARG A 170 7.49 -12.37 -11.74
N LEU A 171 6.66 -13.40 -11.55
CA LEU A 171 5.54 -13.68 -12.43
C LEU A 171 4.53 -12.53 -12.40
N LEU A 172 4.17 -11.98 -11.24
CA LEU A 172 3.28 -10.82 -11.15
C LEU A 172 3.79 -9.64 -11.98
N ARG A 173 5.09 -9.35 -11.93
CA ARG A 173 5.71 -8.29 -12.76
C ARG A 173 5.61 -8.60 -14.24
N ALA A 174 5.96 -9.82 -14.66
CA ALA A 174 5.85 -10.24 -16.05
C ALA A 174 4.39 -10.22 -16.56
N LEU A 175 3.42 -10.64 -15.73
CA LEU A 175 1.99 -10.54 -16.06
C LEU A 175 1.55 -9.08 -16.30
N ARG A 176 2.04 -8.14 -15.47
CA ARG A 176 1.77 -6.71 -15.66
C ARG A 176 2.36 -6.20 -16.98
N GLU A 177 3.56 -6.63 -17.36
CA GLU A 177 4.20 -6.32 -18.64
C GLU A 177 3.42 -6.89 -19.84
N HIS A 178 2.76 -8.04 -19.65
CA HIS A 178 1.81 -8.63 -20.62
C HIS A 178 0.41 -8.00 -20.57
N GLY A 179 0.25 -6.88 -19.87
CA GLY A 179 -1.00 -6.11 -19.81
C GLY A 179 -2.06 -6.65 -18.85
N ALA A 180 -1.73 -7.63 -18.00
CA ALA A 180 -2.62 -8.10 -16.95
C ALA A 180 -2.81 -7.06 -15.85
N GLN A 181 -3.95 -7.13 -15.15
CA GLN A 181 -4.16 -6.40 -13.91
C GLN A 181 -3.52 -7.14 -12.74
N VAL A 182 -2.75 -6.43 -11.93
CA VAL A 182 -1.96 -7.02 -10.84
C VAL A 182 -2.11 -6.17 -9.58
N LEU A 183 -2.34 -6.82 -8.45
CA LEU A 183 -2.18 -6.24 -7.12
C LEU A 183 -0.97 -6.90 -6.44
N ASP A 184 0.17 -6.21 -6.46
CA ASP A 184 1.40 -6.66 -5.79
C ASP A 184 1.42 -6.14 -4.35
N LEU A 185 0.92 -6.95 -3.40
CA LEU A 185 0.83 -6.56 -2.00
C LEU A 185 2.20 -6.41 -1.33
N GLU A 186 3.21 -7.18 -1.75
CA GLU A 186 4.58 -7.06 -1.26
C GLU A 186 5.22 -5.72 -1.66
N GLU A 187 4.99 -5.28 -2.91
CA GLU A 187 5.43 -3.97 -3.40
C GLU A 187 4.78 -2.84 -2.60
N LEU A 188 3.46 -2.91 -2.37
CA LEU A 188 2.74 -1.90 -1.58
C LEU A 188 3.20 -1.86 -0.12
N ALA A 189 3.55 -3.01 0.44
CA ALA A 189 4.06 -3.20 1.79
C ALA A 189 5.57 -2.94 1.93
N ALA A 190 6.31 -2.80 0.83
CA ALA A 190 7.77 -2.77 0.81
C ALA A 190 8.41 -3.94 1.59
N HIS A 191 7.91 -5.18 1.40
CA HIS A 191 8.36 -6.35 2.16
C HIS A 191 8.01 -7.69 1.49
N ARG A 192 8.91 -8.67 1.60
CA ARG A 192 8.83 -10.00 0.94
C ARG A 192 8.07 -11.09 1.70
N GLY A 193 6.96 -10.75 2.37
CA GLY A 193 6.07 -11.73 3.02
C GLY A 193 6.65 -12.70 4.07
N SER A 194 7.94 -12.62 4.44
CA SER A 194 8.68 -13.66 5.16
C SER A 194 9.50 -13.08 6.33
N VAL A 195 10.04 -13.93 7.20
CA VAL A 195 10.92 -13.50 8.30
C VAL A 195 12.18 -12.79 7.80
N LEU A 196 12.66 -13.16 6.60
CA LEU A 196 13.79 -12.51 5.94
C LEU A 196 13.36 -11.33 5.05
N GLY A 197 12.07 -10.97 5.05
CA GLY A 197 11.49 -10.14 3.99
C GLY A 197 11.69 -8.63 4.10
N ASN A 198 12.41 -8.15 5.11
CA ASN A 198 12.76 -6.73 5.25
C ASN A 198 13.68 -6.29 4.10
N LEU A 199 13.36 -5.15 3.49
CA LEU A 199 14.19 -4.56 2.45
C LEU A 199 15.14 -3.53 3.06
N PRO A 200 16.47 -3.61 2.84
CA PRO A 200 17.44 -2.70 3.44
C PRO A 200 17.17 -1.21 3.13
N ASP A 201 16.80 -0.91 1.89
CA ASP A 201 16.65 0.46 1.39
C ASP A 201 15.18 0.93 1.33
N ALA A 202 14.25 0.11 1.81
CA ALA A 202 12.82 0.39 1.73
C ALA A 202 12.09 -0.06 3.01
N PRO A 203 11.95 0.82 4.02
CA PRO A 203 11.22 0.47 5.23
C PRO A 203 9.75 0.21 4.93
N GLN A 204 9.14 -0.73 5.66
CA GLN A 204 7.70 -0.93 5.60
C GLN A 204 6.97 0.39 5.90
N PRO A 205 5.91 0.74 5.13
CA PRO A 205 5.08 1.88 5.46
C PRO A 205 4.31 1.62 6.76
N PRO A 206 3.80 2.66 7.44
CA PRO A 206 2.80 2.47 8.49
C PRO A 206 1.52 1.82 7.96
N GLN A 207 0.75 1.16 8.84
CA GLN A 207 -0.49 0.45 8.49
C GLN A 207 -1.48 1.31 7.68
N LYS A 208 -1.68 2.56 8.08
CA LYS A 208 -2.63 3.47 7.40
C LYS A 208 -2.19 3.77 5.97
N LEU A 209 -0.89 4.02 5.76
CA LEU A 209 -0.33 4.28 4.43
C LEU A 209 -0.40 3.04 3.55
N PHE A 210 -0.14 1.85 4.09
CA PHE A 210 -0.37 0.59 3.38
C PHE A 210 -1.82 0.46 2.91
N GLU A 211 -2.79 0.69 3.77
CA GLU A 211 -4.21 0.66 3.41
C GLU A 211 -4.57 1.70 2.33
N SER A 212 -4.03 2.92 2.44
CA SER A 212 -4.20 3.97 1.41
C SER A 212 -3.64 3.54 0.05
N ARG A 213 -2.46 2.90 0.04
CA ARG A 213 -1.83 2.35 -1.17
C ARG A 213 -2.66 1.23 -1.79
N VAL A 214 -3.14 0.28 -0.99
CA VAL A 214 -4.03 -0.81 -1.45
C VAL A 214 -5.30 -0.23 -2.05
N TRP A 215 -5.96 0.69 -1.36
CA TRP A 215 -7.18 1.34 -1.86
C TRP A 215 -6.96 2.07 -3.18
N GLN A 216 -5.85 2.81 -3.31
CA GLN A 216 -5.51 3.48 -4.57
C GLN A 216 -5.28 2.47 -5.69
N ALA A 217 -4.53 1.40 -5.45
CA ALA A 217 -4.28 0.35 -6.43
C ALA A 217 -5.60 -0.27 -6.91
N LEU A 218 -6.50 -0.65 -6.00
CA LEU A 218 -7.80 -1.22 -6.33
C LEU A 218 -8.64 -0.30 -7.23
N ARG A 219 -8.62 1.01 -6.99
CA ARG A 219 -9.41 1.98 -7.77
C ARG A 219 -8.91 2.18 -9.20
N GLN A 220 -7.71 1.71 -9.52
CA GLN A 220 -7.15 1.77 -10.87
C GLN A 220 -7.43 0.50 -11.69
N LEU A 221 -8.03 -0.52 -11.07
CA LEU A 221 -8.36 -1.78 -11.71
C LEU A 221 -9.72 -1.70 -12.41
N ASP A 222 -9.85 -2.38 -13.55
CA ASP A 222 -11.13 -2.61 -14.22
C ASP A 222 -11.79 -3.89 -13.65
N PRO A 223 -12.97 -3.80 -13.02
CA PRO A 223 -13.71 -4.95 -12.49
C PRO A 223 -14.11 -5.98 -13.54
N ALA A 224 -14.16 -5.61 -14.83
CA ALA A 224 -14.53 -6.53 -15.91
C ALA A 224 -13.38 -7.47 -16.33
N ARG A 225 -12.19 -7.32 -15.73
CA ARG A 225 -10.98 -8.06 -16.09
C ARG A 225 -10.41 -8.79 -14.86
N PRO A 226 -9.81 -9.98 -15.05
CA PRO A 226 -9.21 -10.70 -13.94
C PRO A 226 -8.03 -9.93 -13.34
N VAL A 227 -7.86 -10.03 -12.02
CA VAL A 227 -6.80 -9.39 -11.24
C VAL A 227 -5.92 -10.46 -10.60
N PHE A 228 -4.63 -10.45 -10.94
CA PHE A 228 -3.65 -11.36 -10.34
C PHE A 228 -3.11 -10.80 -9.03
N VAL A 229 -2.96 -11.68 -8.04
CA VAL A 229 -2.43 -11.36 -6.72
C VAL A 229 -1.65 -12.55 -6.19
N GLU A 230 -0.58 -12.33 -5.45
CA GLU A 230 0.17 -13.41 -4.80
C GLU A 230 -0.63 -13.99 -3.62
N SER A 231 -0.43 -15.28 -3.34
CA SER A 231 -1.03 -15.98 -2.20
C SER A 231 -0.46 -15.48 -0.87
N GLU A 232 -0.85 -14.28 -0.45
CA GLU A 232 -0.39 -13.69 0.80
C GLU A 232 -1.14 -14.25 2.02
N SER A 233 -0.48 -14.16 3.17
CA SER A 233 -1.12 -14.42 4.46
C SER A 233 -1.93 -13.20 4.92
N LYS A 234 -2.63 -13.32 6.05
CA LYS A 234 -3.30 -12.17 6.71
C LYS A 234 -2.33 -11.04 7.07
N LYS A 235 -1.02 -11.30 7.08
CA LYS A 235 0.02 -10.32 7.37
C LYS A 235 1.16 -10.34 6.35
N ILE A 236 1.75 -9.17 6.14
CA ILE A 236 2.99 -8.99 5.38
C ILE A 236 3.97 -8.24 6.30
N GLY A 237 4.90 -8.99 6.90
CA GLY A 237 5.70 -8.49 8.03
C GLY A 237 4.81 -8.00 9.17
N ASN A 238 4.87 -6.70 9.49
CA ASN A 238 4.08 -6.10 10.56
C ASN A 238 2.69 -5.61 10.12
N LEU A 239 2.43 -5.58 8.81
CA LEU A 239 1.21 -5.05 8.22
C LEU A 239 0.11 -6.11 8.17
N ARG A 240 -1.13 -5.68 8.38
CA ARG A 240 -2.33 -6.52 8.20
C ARG A 240 -2.98 -6.19 6.88
N VAL A 241 -3.25 -7.21 6.08
CA VAL A 241 -4.03 -7.08 4.85
C VAL A 241 -5.50 -6.85 5.21
N PRO A 242 -6.24 -5.96 4.51
CA PRO A 242 -7.67 -5.75 4.77
C PRO A 242 -8.45 -7.07 4.75
N GLU A 243 -9.30 -7.27 5.76
CA GLU A 243 -10.00 -8.55 5.98
C GLU A 243 -10.81 -8.99 4.76
N LYS A 244 -11.61 -8.07 4.20
CA LYS A 244 -12.40 -8.38 3.01
C LYS A 244 -11.56 -8.80 1.81
N LEU A 245 -10.38 -8.18 1.63
CA LEU A 245 -9.47 -8.53 0.55
C LEU A 245 -8.94 -9.96 0.71
N ILE A 246 -8.48 -10.32 1.92
CA ILE A 246 -8.02 -11.68 2.22
C ILE A 246 -9.13 -12.71 2.01
N ASP A 247 -10.33 -12.44 2.53
CA ASP A 247 -11.45 -13.38 2.40
C ASP A 247 -11.81 -13.62 0.92
N THR A 248 -11.79 -12.56 0.10
CA THR A 248 -12.01 -12.70 -1.35
C THR A 248 -10.88 -13.46 -2.03
N MET A 249 -9.63 -13.21 -1.67
CA MET A 249 -8.47 -13.94 -2.22
C MET A 249 -8.57 -15.43 -1.91
N TRP A 250 -8.85 -15.80 -0.65
CA TRP A 250 -8.97 -17.20 -0.22
C TRP A 250 -10.07 -17.97 -0.95
N ALA A 251 -11.18 -17.31 -1.29
CA ALA A 251 -12.28 -17.92 -2.03
C ALA A 251 -12.04 -18.03 -3.55
N SER A 252 -10.92 -17.51 -4.07
CA SER A 252 -10.71 -17.31 -5.51
C SER A 252 -9.93 -18.43 -6.19
N ALA A 253 -10.03 -18.46 -7.52
CA ALA A 253 -9.33 -19.45 -8.34
C ALA A 253 -7.80 -19.28 -8.23
N CYS A 254 -7.09 -20.40 -8.16
CA CYS A 254 -5.64 -20.42 -8.01
C CYS A 254 -4.92 -20.76 -9.33
N VAL A 255 -3.73 -20.21 -9.48
CA VAL A 255 -2.72 -20.57 -10.48
C VAL A 255 -1.49 -21.00 -9.71
N VAL A 256 -1.03 -22.23 -9.89
CA VAL A 256 0.13 -22.75 -9.14
C VAL A 256 1.38 -22.68 -10.01
N ILE A 257 2.45 -22.11 -9.46
CA ILE A 257 3.79 -22.18 -10.03
C ILE A 257 4.59 -23.25 -9.31
N ASP A 258 5.15 -24.17 -10.08
CA ASP A 258 6.09 -25.17 -9.63
C ASP A 258 7.50 -24.85 -10.14
N ALA A 259 8.50 -25.10 -9.31
CA ALA A 259 9.90 -24.94 -9.69
C ALA A 259 10.74 -25.98 -8.96
N ALA A 260 11.70 -26.57 -9.66
CA ALA A 260 12.65 -27.51 -9.04
C ALA A 260 13.55 -26.79 -8.01
N MET A 261 14.03 -27.50 -7.00
CA MET A 261 14.87 -26.94 -5.93
C MET A 261 16.05 -26.09 -6.46
N PRO A 262 16.81 -26.51 -7.49
CA PRO A 262 17.91 -25.69 -8.02
C PRO A 262 17.45 -24.33 -8.57
N VAL A 263 16.27 -24.27 -9.20
CA VAL A 263 15.68 -23.01 -9.72
C VAL A 263 15.27 -22.11 -8.56
N ARG A 264 14.65 -22.69 -7.53
CA ARG A 264 14.22 -21.97 -6.32
C ARG A 264 15.41 -21.35 -5.58
N VAL A 265 16.47 -22.13 -5.40
CA VAL A 265 17.72 -21.65 -4.78
C VAL A 265 18.36 -20.52 -5.60
N ALA A 266 18.43 -20.66 -6.92
CA ALA A 266 18.98 -19.62 -7.80
C ALA A 266 18.20 -18.31 -7.71
N LEU A 267 16.87 -18.37 -7.73
CA LEU A 267 15.98 -17.20 -7.60
C LEU A 267 16.18 -16.47 -6.27
N LEU A 268 16.21 -17.23 -5.17
CA LEU A 268 16.34 -16.65 -3.83
C LEU A 268 17.71 -16.02 -3.61
N LYS A 269 18.78 -16.60 -4.15
CA LYS A 269 20.11 -15.98 -4.07
C LYS A 269 20.18 -14.61 -4.72
N GLU A 270 19.44 -14.41 -5.82
CA GLU A 270 19.34 -13.09 -6.45
C GLU A 270 18.48 -12.13 -5.63
N GLU A 271 17.32 -12.58 -5.14
CA GLU A 271 16.37 -11.73 -4.39
C GLU A 271 16.91 -11.29 -3.02
N TYR A 272 17.70 -12.16 -2.41
CA TYR A 272 18.30 -11.98 -1.09
C TYR A 272 19.80 -11.69 -1.17
N ALA A 273 20.28 -11.18 -2.31
CA ALA A 273 21.70 -10.88 -2.54
C ALA A 273 22.33 -9.97 -1.46
N HIS A 274 21.54 -9.09 -0.84
CA HIS A 274 21.98 -8.22 0.25
C HIS A 274 22.42 -8.99 1.50
N PHE A 275 21.91 -10.20 1.75
CA PHE A 275 22.40 -11.07 2.83
C PHE A 275 23.70 -11.78 2.47
N LEU A 276 23.98 -12.01 1.17
CA LEU A 276 25.19 -12.71 0.72
C LEU A 276 26.47 -11.95 1.08
N GLY A 277 26.37 -10.61 1.17
CA GLY A 277 27.47 -9.73 1.57
C GLY A 277 27.49 -9.33 3.04
N ASP A 278 26.46 -9.70 3.82
CA ASP A 278 26.32 -9.32 5.24
C ASP A 278 25.74 -10.46 6.09
N ALA A 279 26.62 -11.39 6.45
CA ALA A 279 26.27 -12.52 7.32
C ALA A 279 25.74 -12.08 8.69
N LYS A 280 26.15 -10.90 9.20
CA LYS A 280 25.68 -10.41 10.50
C LYS A 280 24.20 -10.03 10.42
N LEU A 281 23.80 -9.34 9.35
CA LEU A 281 22.41 -9.00 9.09
C LEU A 281 21.56 -10.27 8.98
N LEU A 282 22.03 -11.28 8.25
CA LEU A 282 21.35 -12.57 8.13
C LEU A 282 21.20 -13.27 9.48
N ASN A 283 22.28 -13.38 10.24
CA ASN A 283 22.29 -14.07 11.53
C ASN A 283 21.31 -13.46 12.52
N THR A 284 21.17 -12.13 12.50
CA THR A 284 20.17 -11.40 13.30
C THR A 284 18.74 -11.87 12.99
N GLN A 285 18.42 -12.11 11.72
CA GLN A 285 17.09 -12.60 11.32
C GLN A 285 16.92 -14.09 11.64
N LEU A 286 17.96 -14.91 11.44
CA LEU A 286 17.93 -16.34 11.77
C LEU A 286 17.70 -16.60 13.26
N ASP A 287 18.21 -15.73 14.14
CA ASP A 287 17.98 -15.84 15.59
C ASP A 287 16.49 -15.74 15.96
N CYS A 288 15.67 -15.03 15.17
CA CYS A 288 14.22 -14.99 15.37
C CYS A 288 13.56 -16.38 15.22
N LEU A 289 14.22 -17.31 14.53
CA LEU A 289 13.75 -18.68 14.31
C LEU A 289 14.23 -19.68 15.37
N ARG A 290 15.12 -19.26 16.28
CA ARG A 290 15.66 -20.12 17.36
C ARG A 290 14.59 -20.76 18.24
N PRO A 291 13.46 -20.10 18.60
CA PRO A 291 12.38 -20.75 19.34
C PRO A 291 11.69 -21.88 18.58
N LEU A 292 11.76 -21.90 17.24
CA LEU A 292 11.09 -22.87 16.39
C LEU A 292 11.96 -24.09 16.07
N HIS A 293 13.27 -23.88 15.86
CA HIS A 293 14.18 -24.94 15.38
C HIS A 293 15.27 -25.33 16.39
N GLY A 294 15.44 -24.57 17.47
CA GLY A 294 16.47 -24.79 18.49
C GLY A 294 17.87 -24.34 18.07
N SER A 295 18.77 -24.21 19.06
CA SER A 295 20.09 -23.59 18.85
C SER A 295 20.97 -24.32 17.85
N ALA A 296 21.04 -25.65 17.90
CA ALA A 296 21.94 -26.42 17.03
C ALA A 296 21.64 -26.21 15.52
N VAL A 297 20.37 -26.08 15.14
CA VAL A 297 19.98 -25.83 13.74
C VAL A 297 20.31 -24.40 13.34
N ILE A 298 19.98 -23.42 14.18
CA ILE A 298 20.29 -22.01 13.89
C ILE A 298 21.80 -21.79 13.79
N ASP A 299 22.59 -22.33 14.72
CA ASP A 299 24.04 -22.16 14.72
C ASP A 299 24.66 -22.80 13.47
N ALA A 300 24.12 -23.93 12.98
CA ALA A 300 24.53 -24.51 11.70
C ALA A 300 24.18 -23.63 10.50
N TRP A 301 22.99 -23.02 10.45
CA TRP A 301 22.63 -22.06 9.40
C TRP A 301 23.50 -20.81 9.41
N GLN A 302 23.76 -20.26 10.59
CA GLN A 302 24.66 -19.11 10.76
C GLN A 302 26.08 -19.45 10.28
N GLN A 303 26.56 -20.66 10.58
CA GLN A 303 27.86 -21.13 10.09
C GLN A 303 27.91 -21.24 8.56
N MET A 304 26.86 -21.80 7.93
CA MET A 304 26.78 -21.87 6.46
C MET A 304 26.77 -20.48 5.81
N GLY A 305 26.10 -19.50 6.44
CA GLY A 305 26.12 -18.10 6.00
C GLY A 305 27.51 -17.47 6.09
N ILE A 306 28.29 -17.81 7.12
CA ILE A 306 29.67 -17.34 7.30
C ILE A 306 30.63 -17.99 6.30
N THR A 307 30.49 -19.29 6.03
CA THR A 307 31.35 -20.04 5.10
C THR A 307 30.98 -19.84 3.63
N GLY A 308 29.85 -19.20 3.34
CA GLY A 308 29.36 -18.97 1.99
C GLY A 308 28.73 -20.19 1.33
N GLU A 309 28.29 -21.19 2.12
CA GLU A 309 27.56 -22.37 1.66
C GLU A 309 26.09 -22.05 1.33
N TRP A 310 25.87 -21.03 0.49
CA TRP A 310 24.56 -20.41 0.26
C TRP A 310 23.52 -21.33 -0.34
N ASP A 311 23.91 -22.21 -1.27
CA ASP A 311 22.99 -23.14 -1.90
C ASP A 311 22.41 -24.11 -0.86
N ARG A 312 23.30 -24.65 -0.02
CA ARG A 312 22.94 -25.57 1.07
C ARG A 312 22.11 -24.88 2.15
N LEU A 313 22.49 -23.66 2.55
CA LEU A 313 21.73 -22.88 3.52
C LEU A 313 20.30 -22.60 3.02
N THR A 314 20.18 -22.17 1.77
CA THR A 314 18.90 -21.82 1.15
C THR A 314 18.01 -23.06 1.06
N GLU A 315 18.55 -24.18 0.58
CA GLU A 315 17.82 -25.43 0.50
C GLU A 315 17.34 -25.91 1.89
N ASP A 316 18.21 -25.87 2.91
CA ASP A 316 17.84 -26.35 4.25
C ASP A 316 16.78 -25.43 4.92
N LEU A 317 16.86 -24.11 4.69
CA LEU A 317 15.81 -23.16 5.09
C LEU A 317 14.48 -23.45 4.40
N LEU A 318 14.51 -23.72 3.09
CA LEU A 318 13.31 -24.06 2.32
C LEU A 318 12.65 -25.32 2.89
N VAL A 319 13.41 -26.41 3.03
CA VAL A 319 12.88 -27.71 3.43
C VAL A 319 12.42 -27.73 4.88
N ARG A 320 13.19 -27.13 5.80
CA ARG A 320 12.90 -27.25 7.25
C ARG A 320 11.95 -26.18 7.76
N HIS A 321 11.95 -24.99 7.17
CA HIS A 321 11.18 -23.86 7.67
C HIS A 321 10.03 -23.45 6.74
N TYR A 322 10.35 -23.11 5.49
CA TYR A 322 9.37 -22.46 4.61
C TYR A 322 8.35 -23.43 4.02
N ASP A 323 8.77 -24.56 3.44
CA ASP A 323 7.88 -25.50 2.75
C ASP A 323 6.83 -26.12 3.68
N PRO A 324 7.16 -26.55 4.92
CA PRO A 324 6.17 -27.07 5.86
C PRO A 324 5.16 -26.01 6.29
N ALA A 325 5.62 -24.78 6.56
CA ALA A 325 4.76 -23.68 6.97
C ALA A 325 3.82 -23.24 5.84
N TYR A 326 4.38 -23.10 4.63
CA TYR A 326 3.64 -22.68 3.45
C TYR A 326 2.63 -23.75 3.02
N THR A 327 3.00 -25.03 3.00
CA THR A 327 2.08 -26.15 2.69
C THR A 327 0.90 -26.18 3.64
N ARG A 328 1.13 -26.00 4.95
CA ARG A 328 0.04 -25.95 5.93
C ARG A 328 -0.88 -24.75 5.69
N ALA A 329 -0.32 -23.57 5.44
CA ALA A 329 -1.08 -22.35 5.24
C ALA A 329 -1.91 -22.40 3.95
N ILE A 330 -1.30 -22.80 2.83
CA ILE A 330 -1.97 -22.79 1.53
C ILE A 330 -3.13 -23.78 1.48
N ASN A 331 -2.95 -24.99 2.03
CA ASN A 331 -4.00 -26.01 2.09
C ASN A 331 -5.14 -25.63 3.04
N ALA A 332 -4.86 -24.83 4.06
CA ALA A 332 -5.89 -24.36 5.00
C ALA A 332 -6.73 -23.21 4.43
N HIS A 333 -6.14 -22.38 3.56
CA HIS A 333 -6.74 -21.11 3.15
C HIS A 333 -7.31 -21.10 1.73
N TYR A 334 -6.81 -21.93 0.83
CA TYR A 334 -7.24 -21.94 -0.57
C TYR A 334 -7.96 -23.26 -0.93
N PRO A 335 -9.28 -23.38 -0.69
CA PRO A 335 -10.04 -24.60 -0.95
C PRO A 335 -10.07 -25.00 -2.44
N LEU A 336 -9.91 -24.03 -3.35
CA LEU A 336 -9.89 -24.25 -4.80
C LEU A 336 -8.50 -24.65 -5.34
N LEU A 337 -7.49 -24.77 -4.48
CA LEU A 337 -6.12 -25.10 -4.91
C LEU A 337 -6.04 -26.43 -5.67
N SER A 338 -6.85 -27.42 -5.29
CA SER A 338 -6.88 -28.73 -5.96
C SER A 338 -7.38 -28.70 -7.41
N GLN A 339 -8.04 -27.60 -7.81
CA GLN A 339 -8.55 -27.36 -9.17
C GLN A 339 -7.63 -26.43 -9.97
N ALA A 340 -6.53 -25.97 -9.36
CA ALA A 340 -5.64 -25.01 -9.98
C ALA A 340 -4.94 -25.59 -11.20
N VAL A 341 -4.65 -24.71 -12.16
CA VAL A 341 -3.73 -25.05 -13.25
C VAL A 341 -2.31 -24.86 -12.75
N HIS A 342 -1.47 -25.86 -12.97
CA HIS A 342 -0.06 -25.85 -12.62
C HIS A 342 0.78 -25.39 -13.82
N PHE A 343 1.80 -24.60 -13.53
CA PHE A 343 2.77 -24.13 -14.50
C PHE A 343 4.18 -24.31 -13.96
N ASP A 344 5.03 -24.97 -14.74
CA ASP A 344 6.44 -25.12 -14.38
C ASP A 344 7.25 -23.89 -14.80
N LEU A 345 8.06 -23.37 -13.86
CA LEU A 345 9.20 -22.51 -14.12
C LEU A 345 10.45 -23.37 -14.24
N VAL A 346 10.91 -23.56 -15.48
CA VAL A 346 11.98 -24.52 -15.81
C VAL A 346 13.38 -24.01 -15.51
N GLU A 347 13.59 -22.69 -15.50
CA GLU A 347 14.88 -22.06 -15.28
C GLU A 347 14.71 -20.64 -14.71
N ASN A 348 15.76 -20.14 -14.06
CA ASN A 348 15.83 -18.76 -13.60
C ASN A 348 16.36 -17.86 -14.72
N SER A 349 15.49 -17.46 -15.66
CA SER A 349 15.81 -16.51 -16.72
C SER A 349 14.64 -15.57 -17.00
N ALA A 350 14.93 -14.37 -17.50
CA ALA A 350 13.89 -13.41 -17.90
C ALA A 350 12.99 -14.01 -18.99
N ASP A 351 13.58 -14.65 -20.00
CA ASP A 351 12.83 -15.29 -21.09
C ASP A 351 11.93 -16.43 -20.59
N ALA A 352 12.36 -17.21 -19.60
CA ALA A 352 11.52 -18.26 -19.02
C ALA A 352 10.33 -17.67 -18.26
N MET A 353 10.54 -16.57 -17.53
CA MET A 353 9.46 -15.86 -16.84
C MET A 353 8.47 -15.22 -17.82
N ASP A 354 8.97 -14.63 -18.91
CA ASP A 354 8.15 -14.05 -19.99
C ASP A 354 7.29 -15.11 -20.67
N ARG A 355 7.89 -16.25 -21.06
CA ARG A 355 7.16 -17.40 -21.61
C ARG A 355 6.12 -17.93 -20.62
N LEU A 356 6.46 -18.01 -19.33
CA LEU A 356 5.53 -18.45 -18.29
C LEU A 356 4.32 -17.50 -18.21
N ALA A 357 4.54 -16.19 -18.18
CA ALA A 357 3.48 -15.18 -18.15
C ALA A 357 2.57 -15.28 -19.38
N ALA A 358 3.14 -15.43 -20.57
CA ALA A 358 2.36 -15.61 -21.81
C ALA A 358 1.45 -16.85 -21.76
N ARG A 359 1.95 -17.99 -21.25
CA ARG A 359 1.13 -19.21 -21.08
C ARG A 359 0.01 -19.01 -20.05
N VAL A 360 0.30 -18.36 -18.93
CA VAL A 360 -0.69 -18.05 -17.89
C VAL A 360 -1.79 -17.17 -18.47
N MET A 361 -1.43 -16.10 -19.18
CA MET A 361 -2.37 -15.21 -19.85
C MET A 361 -3.24 -15.95 -20.87
N ALA A 362 -2.64 -16.76 -21.75
CA ALA A 362 -3.38 -17.53 -22.75
C ALA A 362 -4.39 -18.49 -22.11
N ARG A 363 -4.03 -19.13 -21.00
CA ARG A 363 -4.91 -20.11 -20.32
C ARG A 363 -6.02 -19.45 -19.51
N ILE A 364 -5.69 -18.39 -18.78
CA ILE A 364 -6.56 -17.79 -17.75
C ILE A 364 -7.53 -16.77 -18.35
N VAL A 365 -7.10 -15.96 -19.32
CA VAL A 365 -7.98 -14.97 -20.00
C VAL A 365 -9.05 -15.67 -20.85
N GLN A 366 -8.79 -16.87 -21.35
CA GLN A 366 -9.74 -17.64 -22.17
C GLN A 366 -10.73 -18.47 -21.34
N THR A 367 -10.55 -18.57 -20.02
CA THR A 367 -11.42 -19.36 -19.14
C THR A 367 -12.14 -18.41 -18.17
N PRO A 368 -13.39 -17.99 -18.44
CA PRO A 368 -14.17 -17.21 -17.49
C PRO A 368 -14.28 -18.00 -16.17
N ALA A 369 -14.24 -17.29 -15.04
CA ALA A 369 -14.47 -17.92 -13.74
C ALA A 369 -15.82 -18.65 -13.78
N VAL A 370 -15.81 -19.95 -13.44
CA VAL A 370 -17.04 -20.72 -13.32
C VAL A 370 -17.77 -20.16 -12.10
N VAL A 371 -18.94 -19.55 -12.35
CA VAL A 371 -19.81 -18.91 -11.34
C VAL A 371 -20.36 -19.93 -10.36
#